data_AF-A0A928GHE2-F1
#
_entry.id   AF-A0A928GHE2-F1
#
_cell.length_a   1.000
_cell.length_b   1.000
_cell.length_c   1.000
_cell.angle_alpha   90.00
_cell.angle_beta   90.00
_cell.angle_gamma   90.00
#
_symmetry.space_group_name_H-M   'P 1'
#
loop_
_entity.id
_entity.type
_entity.pdbx_description
1 polymer ?
#
loop_
_entity_poly.entity_id
_entity_poly.type
_entity_poly.pdbx_seq_one_letter_code
_entity_poly.pdbx_strand_id
1 'polypeptide(L)'
;MKQLLLTALLALSCLTSAQAQDRSAYSFKVTPHVNQEDELIDSITVDVLVDGVKTYLDFSTMLFTPQSPDIEHQWIIERDINFDGIPDLMIFYGYIGYGGQGGDIYHGYVWDVKTRKFRLEENFSEIPDPQFDEVEKTIRADYRNDYSTYVHVVYKWVDGYLNLFTQSEEELEEPEAGF
;
A
#
# COMPACT_ATOMS: atom_id res chain seq x y z
N MET A 1 -20.65 62.73 -14.00
CA MET A 1 -21.09 61.34 -13.74
C MET A 1 -20.04 60.42 -14.36
N LYS A 2 -19.05 60.00 -13.57
CA LYS A 2 -18.83 58.60 -13.14
C LYS A 2 -18.74 57.62 -14.35
N GLN A 3 -17.53 57.24 -14.77
CA GLN A 3 -16.83 55.99 -14.41
C GLN A 3 -17.22 54.88 -15.42
N LEU A 4 -16.33 54.19 -16.12
CA LEU A 4 -15.26 53.32 -15.63
C LEU A 4 -14.09 53.26 -16.63
N LEU A 5 -12.85 53.34 -16.10
CA LEU A 5 -11.69 52.71 -16.69
C LEU A 5 -11.87 51.19 -16.60
N LEU A 6 -11.69 50.47 -17.71
CA LEU A 6 -11.52 49.02 -17.69
C LEU A 6 -10.02 48.73 -17.70
N THR A 7 -9.47 48.48 -16.52
CA THR A 7 -8.09 48.04 -16.32
C THR A 7 -7.97 46.62 -16.87
N ALA A 8 -7.24 46.45 -17.98
CA ALA A 8 -6.82 45.13 -18.44
C ALA A 8 -5.74 44.60 -17.50
N LEU A 9 -6.15 43.78 -16.53
CA LEU A 9 -5.23 42.91 -15.81
C LEU A 9 -4.75 41.85 -16.81
N LEU A 10 -3.50 41.97 -17.30
CA LEU A 10 -2.79 40.80 -17.83
C LEU A 10 -2.57 39.87 -16.64
N ALA A 11 -3.53 38.98 -16.39
CA ALA A 11 -3.25 37.76 -15.68
C ALA A 11 -2.28 36.97 -16.56
N LEU A 12 -1.05 36.87 -16.10
CA LEU A 12 -0.04 35.97 -16.61
C LEU A 12 -0.54 34.54 -16.36
N SER A 13 -1.49 34.06 -17.18
CA SER A 13 -1.80 32.64 -17.24
C SER A 13 -0.62 31.97 -17.93
N CYS A 14 0.38 31.63 -17.13
CA CYS A 14 1.27 30.54 -17.48
C CYS A 14 0.40 29.26 -17.47
N LEU A 15 -0.38 29.08 -18.53
CA LEU A 15 -0.90 27.80 -18.94
C LEU A 15 0.32 26.98 -19.36
N THR A 16 1.04 26.43 -18.39
CA THR A 16 1.73 25.17 -18.65
C THR A 16 0.61 24.18 -18.89
N SER A 17 0.39 23.86 -20.16
CA SER A 17 -0.33 22.65 -20.55
C SER A 17 0.14 21.53 -19.64
N ALA A 18 -0.76 20.99 -18.82
CA ALA A 18 -0.51 19.79 -18.04
C ALA A 18 -0.24 18.67 -19.06
N GLN A 19 1.01 18.54 -19.51
CA GLN A 19 1.49 17.30 -20.08
C GLN A 19 1.21 16.24 -19.03
N ALA A 20 0.45 15.22 -19.43
CA ALA A 20 0.12 14.10 -18.57
C ALA A 20 1.40 13.60 -17.93
N GLN A 21 1.54 13.82 -16.63
CA GLN A 21 2.77 13.54 -15.95
C GLN A 21 2.90 12.03 -15.77
N ASP A 22 4.04 11.50 -16.18
CA ASP A 22 4.30 10.07 -16.14
C ASP A 22 4.35 9.59 -14.68
N ARG A 23 4.04 8.31 -14.43
CA ARG A 23 4.10 7.71 -13.10
C ARG A 23 5.49 7.90 -12.46
N SER A 24 6.54 7.94 -13.27
CA SER A 24 7.93 8.17 -12.84
C SER A 24 8.19 9.54 -12.23
N ALA A 25 7.30 10.52 -12.40
CA ALA A 25 7.40 11.83 -11.77
C ALA A 25 6.94 11.83 -10.30
N TYR A 26 6.26 10.77 -9.87
CA TYR A 26 5.74 10.63 -8.52
C TYR A 26 6.79 9.98 -7.61
N SER A 27 6.97 10.55 -6.43
CA SER A 27 7.83 10.01 -5.37
C SER A 27 7.17 10.22 -4.00
N PHE A 28 7.65 9.50 -2.99
CA PHE A 28 7.00 9.46 -1.68
C PHE A 28 7.96 9.81 -0.56
N LYS A 29 7.46 10.54 0.44
CA LYS A 29 8.17 10.78 1.69
C LYS A 29 7.31 10.30 2.84
N VAL A 30 7.86 9.41 3.66
CA VAL A 30 7.21 8.90 4.86
C VAL A 30 7.64 9.69 6.08
N THR A 31 6.68 10.01 6.94
CA THR A 31 6.91 10.59 8.26
C THR A 31 6.22 9.69 9.28
N PRO A 32 6.98 8.88 10.04
CA PRO A 32 6.44 8.11 11.16
C PRO A 32 6.11 9.02 12.35
N HIS A 33 5.03 8.71 13.07
CA HIS A 33 4.59 9.42 14.26
C HIS A 33 4.72 8.52 15.48
N VAL A 34 5.51 8.97 16.45
CA VAL A 34 5.72 8.27 17.71
C VAL A 34 4.65 8.69 18.71
N ASN A 35 3.95 7.71 19.25
CA ASN A 35 3.03 7.87 20.36
C ASN A 35 3.82 8.20 21.64
N GLN A 36 3.38 9.21 22.38
CA GLN A 36 4.11 9.71 23.55
C GLN A 36 3.95 8.83 24.80
N GLU A 37 2.97 7.93 24.83
CA GLU A 37 2.67 7.11 26.00
C GLU A 37 3.50 5.82 26.04
N ASP A 38 3.64 5.14 24.90
CA ASP A 38 4.36 3.87 24.78
C ASP A 38 5.67 3.97 23.98
N GLU A 39 6.00 5.15 23.46
CA GLU A 39 7.20 5.43 22.65
C GLU A 39 7.28 4.61 21.36
N LEU A 40 6.15 4.09 20.87
CA LEU A 40 6.05 3.33 19.62
C LEU A 40 5.54 4.20 18.46
N ILE A 41 5.93 3.85 17.25
CA ILE A 41 5.32 4.38 16.04
C ILE A 41 3.95 3.71 15.88
N ASP A 42 2.87 4.46 16.01
CA ASP A 42 1.50 3.95 15.86
C ASP A 42 0.85 4.37 14.54
N SER A 43 1.49 5.28 13.80
CA SER A 43 0.95 5.83 12.58
C SER A 43 2.04 6.42 11.69
N ILE A 44 1.74 6.53 10.40
CA ILE A 44 2.62 7.16 9.42
C ILE A 44 1.82 8.12 8.55
N THR A 45 2.48 9.18 8.10
CA THR A 45 2.00 10.02 7.00
C THR A 45 2.88 9.83 5.78
N VAL A 46 2.26 9.72 4.62
CA VAL A 46 2.91 9.61 3.33
C VAL A 46 2.58 10.83 2.49
N ASP A 47 3.59 11.65 2.24
CA ASP A 47 3.51 12.77 1.32
C ASP A 47 3.70 12.25 -0.10
N VAL A 48 2.80 12.62 -1.02
CA VAL A 48 2.99 12.40 -2.46
C VAL A 48 3.63 13.64 -3.08
N LEU A 49 4.78 13.45 -3.69
CA LEU A 49 5.52 14.49 -4.39
C LEU A 49 5.46 14.23 -5.89
N VAL A 50 5.35 15.31 -6.67
CA VAL A 50 5.32 15.29 -8.13
C VAL A 50 6.40 16.23 -8.62
N ASP A 51 7.39 15.71 -9.36
CA ASP A 51 8.66 16.38 -9.68
C ASP A 51 9.34 17.00 -8.43
N GLY A 52 9.27 16.28 -7.29
CA GLY A 52 9.83 16.73 -6.02
C GLY A 52 9.02 17.82 -5.30
N VAL A 53 7.87 18.23 -5.84
CA VAL A 53 6.97 19.18 -5.18
C VAL A 53 5.86 18.42 -4.46
N LYS A 54 5.75 18.62 -3.14
CA LYS A 54 4.66 18.04 -2.34
C LYS A 54 3.31 18.48 -2.91
N THR A 55 2.44 17.51 -3.14
CA THR A 55 1.06 17.75 -3.57
C THR A 55 0.12 17.90 -2.38
N TYR A 56 -1.16 18.19 -2.65
CA TYR A 56 -2.22 18.16 -1.63
C TYR A 56 -2.72 16.74 -1.32
N LEU A 57 -2.15 15.71 -1.94
CA LEU A 57 -2.47 14.33 -1.65
C LEU A 57 -1.45 13.82 -0.62
N ASP A 58 -1.95 13.52 0.57
CA ASP A 58 -1.24 12.73 1.56
C ASP A 58 -2.11 11.54 1.99
N PHE A 59 -1.44 10.52 2.50
CA PHE A 59 -2.09 9.38 3.15
C PHE A 59 -1.68 9.40 4.61
N SER A 60 -2.61 9.14 5.51
CA SER A 60 -2.30 8.83 6.89
C SER A 60 -2.90 7.48 7.22
N THR A 61 -2.14 6.62 7.87
CA THR A 61 -2.64 5.32 8.31
C THR A 61 -2.15 5.03 9.72
N MET A 62 -3.06 4.54 10.55
CA MET A 62 -2.72 3.93 11.82
C MET A 62 -2.14 2.55 11.52
N LEU A 63 -1.04 2.19 12.15
CA LEU A 63 -0.47 0.86 12.04
C LEU A 63 -1.34 -0.11 12.85
N PHE A 64 -1.67 -1.24 12.26
CA PHE A 64 -2.32 -2.36 12.93
C PHE A 64 -1.48 -2.88 14.10
N THR A 65 -0.15 -2.86 13.94
CA THR A 65 0.81 -3.21 14.99
C THR A 65 1.78 -2.05 15.16
N PRO A 66 1.82 -1.38 16.32
CA PRO A 66 2.81 -0.35 16.59
C PRO A 66 4.23 -0.88 16.46
N GLN A 67 5.13 -0.06 15.95
CA GLN A 67 6.51 -0.43 15.65
C GLN A 67 7.50 0.29 16.57
N SER A 68 8.62 -0.36 16.87
CA SER A 68 9.71 0.32 17.58
C SER A 68 10.36 1.36 16.66
N PRO A 69 10.63 2.59 17.13
CA PRO A 69 11.33 3.60 16.34
C PRO A 69 12.78 3.24 16.03
N ASP A 70 13.36 2.24 16.71
CA ASP A 70 14.73 1.77 16.51
C ASP A 70 14.86 0.78 15.35
N ILE A 71 13.74 0.30 14.80
CA ILE A 71 13.73 -0.62 13.66
C ILE A 71 13.56 0.19 12.37
N GLU A 72 14.49 0.01 11.44
CA GLU A 72 14.33 0.54 10.09
C GLU A 72 13.28 -0.30 9.35
N HIS A 73 12.17 0.33 9.00
CA HIS A 73 11.14 -0.27 8.16
C HIS A 73 11.20 0.25 6.74
N GLN A 74 10.99 -0.65 5.78
CA GLN A 74 10.60 -0.26 4.44
C GLN A 74 9.11 0.09 4.43
N TRP A 75 8.78 1.31 4.84
CA TRP A 75 7.40 1.77 4.96
C TRP A 75 6.61 1.77 3.65
N ILE A 76 7.29 1.97 2.52
CA ILE A 76 6.72 1.96 1.19
C ILE A 76 7.55 1.06 0.29
N ILE A 77 6.85 0.22 -0.46
CA ILE A 77 7.40 -0.57 -1.55
C ILE A 77 6.67 -0.15 -2.82
N GLU A 78 7.43 0.27 -3.84
CA GLU A 78 6.89 0.47 -5.19
C GLU A 78 7.01 -0.84 -5.96
N ARG A 79 5.87 -1.41 -6.37
CA ARG A 79 5.77 -2.67 -7.11
C ARG A 79 4.51 -2.66 -7.95
N ASP A 80 4.56 -3.24 -9.14
CA ASP A 80 3.36 -3.50 -9.95
C ASP A 80 2.54 -4.60 -9.27
N ILE A 81 1.49 -4.22 -8.52
CA ILE A 81 0.71 -5.18 -7.75
C ILE A 81 -0.43 -5.78 -8.57
N ASN A 82 -0.81 -5.14 -9.68
CA ASN A 82 -1.92 -5.56 -10.55
C ASN A 82 -1.47 -6.19 -11.89
N PHE A 83 -0.17 -6.31 -12.10
CA PHE A 83 0.47 -6.90 -13.29
C PHE A 83 0.15 -6.15 -14.59
N ASP A 84 -0.01 -4.83 -14.53
CA ASP A 84 -0.30 -3.95 -15.67
C ASP A 84 0.94 -3.25 -16.27
N GLY A 85 2.10 -3.42 -15.64
CA GLY A 85 3.39 -2.86 -16.05
C GLY A 85 3.71 -1.49 -15.44
N ILE A 86 2.85 -0.94 -14.57
CA ILE A 86 3.04 0.35 -13.93
C ILE A 86 3.21 0.15 -12.41
N PRO A 87 4.26 0.72 -11.79
CA PRO A 87 4.44 0.58 -10.35
C PRO A 87 3.31 1.19 -9.52
N ASP A 88 2.73 0.35 -8.67
CA ASP A 88 1.76 0.68 -7.62
C ASP A 88 2.49 0.93 -6.29
N LEU A 89 1.74 0.99 -5.18
CA LEU A 89 2.31 1.12 -3.84
C LEU A 89 1.81 0.01 -2.91
N MET A 90 2.73 -0.51 -2.11
CA MET A 90 2.42 -1.22 -0.88
C MET A 90 2.92 -0.36 0.29
N ILE A 91 2.03 0.00 1.19
CA ILE A 91 2.35 0.78 2.38
C ILE A 91 2.28 -0.16 3.58
N PHE A 92 3.37 -0.29 4.32
CA PHE A 92 3.42 -1.14 5.51
C PHE A 92 2.31 -0.74 6.49
N TYR A 93 1.53 -1.74 6.88
CA TYR A 93 0.35 -1.57 7.73
C TYR A 93 0.50 -2.26 9.07
N GLY A 94 1.41 -3.22 9.22
CA GLY A 94 1.68 -3.90 10.48
C GLY A 94 2.11 -5.34 10.25
N TYR A 95 1.85 -6.18 11.24
CA TYR A 95 2.19 -7.59 11.22
C TYR A 95 1.01 -8.43 11.71
N ILE A 96 0.76 -9.58 11.09
CA ILE A 96 -0.28 -10.53 11.54
C ILE A 96 0.35 -11.92 11.76
N GLY A 97 0.02 -12.58 12.87
CA GLY A 97 0.43 -13.97 13.10
C GLY A 97 0.12 -14.53 14.48
N TYR A 98 0.08 -15.86 14.55
CA TYR A 98 -0.05 -16.62 15.79
C TYR A 98 1.22 -17.44 16.04
N GLY A 99 1.78 -17.36 17.24
CA GLY A 99 2.85 -18.28 17.68
C GLY A 99 4.20 -18.16 16.95
N GLY A 100 4.57 -16.97 16.47
CA GLY A 100 5.89 -16.70 15.87
C GLY A 100 6.03 -16.98 14.38
N GLN A 101 4.94 -17.31 13.68
CA GLN A 101 4.89 -17.48 12.23
C GLN A 101 3.78 -16.59 11.62
N GLY A 102 4.01 -15.29 11.71
CA GLY A 102 3.24 -14.27 11.02
C GLY A 102 4.01 -13.62 9.89
N GLY A 103 3.34 -12.70 9.19
CA GLY A 103 3.91 -11.93 8.10
C GLY A 103 3.53 -10.46 8.14
N ASP A 104 4.32 -9.65 7.46
CA ASP A 104 4.05 -8.22 7.26
C ASP A 104 2.79 -8.06 6.42
N ILE A 105 1.92 -7.14 6.83
CA ILE A 105 0.73 -6.76 6.07
C ILE A 105 0.89 -5.34 5.55
N TYR A 106 0.29 -5.10 4.39
CA TYR A 106 0.39 -3.83 3.68
C TYR A 106 -1.00 -3.36 3.23
N HIS A 107 -1.20 -2.05 3.19
CA HIS A 107 -2.23 -1.48 2.34
C HIS A 107 -1.71 -1.39 0.90
N GLY A 108 -2.44 -2.01 -0.04
CA GLY A 108 -2.14 -1.92 -1.47
C GLY A 108 -2.86 -0.75 -2.12
N TYR A 109 -2.15 0.05 -2.90
CA TYR A 109 -2.72 1.17 -3.65
C TYR A 109 -2.37 1.07 -5.13
N VAL A 110 -3.38 0.85 -5.96
CA VAL A 110 -3.25 0.74 -7.41
C VAL A 110 -3.25 2.10 -8.07
N TRP A 111 -2.34 2.32 -9.00
CA TRP A 111 -2.28 3.50 -9.84
C TRP A 111 -3.37 3.48 -10.91
N ASP A 112 -4.33 4.39 -10.80
CA ASP A 112 -5.32 4.59 -11.86
C ASP A 112 -4.78 5.56 -12.92
N VAL A 113 -4.45 5.03 -14.09
CA VAL A 113 -3.94 5.79 -15.24
C VAL A 113 -4.90 6.88 -15.72
N LYS A 114 -6.21 6.69 -15.58
CA LYS A 114 -7.23 7.65 -16.04
C LYS A 114 -7.32 8.83 -15.08
N THR A 115 -7.35 8.56 -13.78
CA THR A 115 -7.53 9.61 -12.76
C THR A 115 -6.21 10.17 -12.23
N ARG A 116 -5.08 9.50 -12.51
CA ARG A 116 -3.73 9.83 -12.03
C ARG A 116 -3.66 9.90 -10.52
N LYS A 117 -4.29 8.91 -9.89
CA LYS A 117 -4.40 8.78 -8.44
C LYS A 117 -4.22 7.34 -8.04
N PHE A 118 -3.69 7.18 -6.83
CA PHE A 118 -3.67 5.91 -6.15
C PHE A 118 -5.05 5.61 -5.58
N ARG A 119 -5.54 4.41 -5.86
CA ARG A 119 -6.78 3.85 -5.34
C ARG A 119 -6.44 2.73 -4.37
N LEU A 120 -6.95 2.80 -3.15
CA LEU A 120 -6.83 1.71 -2.18
C LEU A 120 -7.49 0.44 -2.73
N GLU A 121 -6.80 -0.69 -2.60
CA GLU A 121 -7.35 -2.04 -2.80
C GLU A 121 -7.55 -2.68 -1.43
N GLU A 122 -8.81 -2.69 -0.97
CA GLU A 122 -9.15 -3.06 0.41
C GLU A 122 -8.74 -4.50 0.76
N ASN A 123 -8.87 -5.44 -0.18
CA ASN A 123 -8.54 -6.85 0.03
C ASN A 123 -7.02 -7.11 0.13
N PHE A 124 -6.18 -6.13 -0.18
CA PHE A 124 -4.73 -6.36 -0.22
C PHE A 124 -4.14 -6.61 1.19
N SER A 125 -4.72 -6.01 2.24
CA SER A 125 -4.25 -6.19 3.62
C SER A 125 -4.57 -7.57 4.20
N GLU A 126 -5.38 -8.38 3.52
CA GLU A 126 -5.68 -9.77 3.88
C GLU A 126 -4.57 -10.75 3.46
N ILE A 127 -3.52 -10.26 2.78
CA ILE A 127 -2.44 -11.06 2.22
C ILE A 127 -1.15 -10.79 3.02
N PRO A 128 -0.85 -11.59 4.06
CA PRO A 128 0.41 -11.47 4.80
C PRO A 128 1.59 -11.92 3.95
N ASP A 129 2.72 -11.20 4.03
CA ASP A 129 3.95 -11.47 3.27
C ASP A 129 3.69 -11.81 1.78
N PRO A 130 3.06 -10.88 1.02
CA PRO A 130 2.59 -11.17 -0.32
C PRO A 130 3.74 -11.55 -1.27
N GLN A 131 3.64 -12.76 -1.84
CA GLN A 131 4.57 -13.30 -2.83
C GLN A 131 3.97 -13.14 -4.23
N PHE A 132 4.72 -12.51 -5.15
CA PHE A 132 4.24 -12.19 -6.48
C PHE A 132 4.78 -13.18 -7.52
N ASP A 133 3.88 -13.77 -8.31
CA ASP A 133 4.20 -14.61 -9.45
C ASP A 133 3.82 -13.87 -10.74
N GLU A 134 4.83 -13.29 -11.40
CA GLU A 134 4.69 -12.50 -12.63
C GLU A 134 4.24 -13.34 -13.84
N VAL A 135 4.52 -14.65 -13.82
CA VAL A 135 4.20 -15.55 -14.94
C VAL A 135 2.71 -15.90 -14.87
N GLU A 136 2.24 -16.30 -13.70
CA GLU A 136 0.84 -16.68 -13.47
C GLU A 136 -0.07 -15.50 -13.12
N LYS A 137 0.52 -14.31 -12.93
CA LYS A 137 -0.15 -13.08 -12.48
C LYS A 137 -0.96 -13.31 -11.20
N THR A 138 -0.32 -13.90 -10.20
CA THR A 138 -0.93 -14.22 -8.90
C THR A 138 -0.16 -13.63 -7.75
N ILE A 139 -0.88 -13.33 -6.68
CA ILE A 139 -0.30 -13.02 -5.37
C ILE A 139 -0.60 -14.19 -4.44
N ARG A 140 0.40 -14.68 -3.72
CA ARG A 140 0.27 -15.81 -2.79
C ARG A 140 0.69 -15.42 -1.39
N ALA A 141 0.11 -16.09 -0.41
CA ALA A 141 0.57 -16.03 0.97
C ALA A 141 0.38 -17.39 1.62
N ASP A 142 1.33 -17.72 2.49
CA ASP A 142 1.32 -18.90 3.35
C ASP A 142 1.44 -18.40 4.79
N TYR A 143 0.48 -18.73 5.64
CA TYR A 143 0.48 -18.27 7.02
C TYR A 143 -0.17 -19.28 7.94
N ARG A 144 0.14 -19.16 9.22
CA ARG A 144 -0.41 -20.03 10.25
C ARG A 144 -1.70 -19.42 10.82
N ASN A 145 -2.80 -20.18 10.77
CA ASN A 145 -4.08 -19.74 11.33
C ASN A 145 -4.17 -20.05 12.83
N ASP A 146 -3.60 -21.18 13.26
CA ASP A 146 -3.54 -21.60 14.65
C ASP A 146 -2.36 -22.57 14.90
N TYR A 147 -2.27 -23.18 16.08
CA TYR A 147 -1.15 -24.06 16.42
C TYR A 147 -1.00 -25.33 15.57
N SER A 148 -1.98 -25.72 14.76
CA SER A 148 -1.88 -26.92 13.92
C SER A 148 -2.24 -26.64 12.47
N THR A 149 -2.79 -25.48 12.13
CA THR A 149 -3.32 -25.21 10.80
C THR A 149 -2.49 -24.19 10.03
N TYR A 150 -1.99 -24.58 8.85
CA TYR A 150 -1.44 -23.69 7.84
C TYR A 150 -2.50 -23.37 6.80
N VAL A 151 -2.53 -22.11 6.36
CA VAL A 151 -3.40 -21.62 5.30
C VAL A 151 -2.53 -21.20 4.12
N HIS A 152 -2.94 -21.63 2.93
CA HIS A 152 -2.36 -21.24 1.66
C HIS A 152 -3.42 -20.50 0.85
N VAL A 153 -3.15 -19.25 0.48
CA VAL A 153 -4.05 -18.42 -0.32
C VAL A 153 -3.40 -17.99 -1.62
N VAL A 154 -4.21 -17.90 -2.67
CA VAL A 154 -3.83 -17.33 -3.96
C VAL A 154 -4.88 -16.32 -4.35
N TYR A 155 -4.45 -15.11 -4.70
CA TYR A 155 -5.26 -14.03 -5.21
C TYR A 155 -4.95 -13.74 -6.67
N LYS A 156 -5.98 -13.30 -7.40
CA LYS A 156 -5.90 -12.88 -8.81
C LYS A 156 -6.66 -11.59 -9.03
N TRP A 157 -6.13 -10.78 -9.95
CA TRP A 157 -6.86 -9.63 -10.48
C TRP A 157 -7.90 -10.08 -11.51
N VAL A 158 -9.15 -9.71 -11.30
CA VAL A 158 -10.27 -9.95 -12.21
C VAL A 158 -11.07 -8.65 -12.31
N ASP A 159 -11.28 -8.17 -13.53
CA ASP A 159 -12.00 -6.93 -13.82
C ASP A 159 -11.52 -5.70 -13.04
N GLY A 160 -10.22 -5.65 -12.73
CA GLY A 160 -9.57 -4.53 -12.03
C GLY A 160 -9.71 -4.57 -10.51
N TYR A 161 -10.14 -5.70 -9.94
CA TYR A 161 -10.24 -5.94 -8.50
C TYR A 161 -9.44 -7.17 -8.09
N LEU A 162 -8.88 -7.14 -6.89
CA LEU A 162 -8.15 -8.27 -6.32
C LEU A 162 -9.13 -9.24 -5.65
N ASN A 163 -9.12 -10.49 -6.09
CA ASN A 163 -10.05 -11.51 -5.62
C ASN A 163 -9.29 -12.72 -5.10
N LEU A 164 -9.73 -13.28 -3.98
CA LEU A 164 -9.29 -14.59 -3.52
C LEU A 164 -9.69 -15.63 -4.59
N PHE A 165 -8.70 -16.31 -5.13
CA PHE A 165 -8.86 -17.29 -6.20
C PHE A 165 -8.92 -18.71 -5.64
N THR A 166 -8.02 -19.05 -4.71
CA THR A 166 -8.03 -20.34 -4.00
C THR A 166 -7.56 -20.16 -2.57
N GLN A 167 -8.12 -20.96 -1.68
CA GLN A 167 -7.65 -21.16 -0.31
C GLN A 167 -7.62 -22.66 -0.02
N SER A 168 -6.57 -23.12 0.63
CA SER A 168 -6.48 -24.47 1.19
C SER A 168 -5.85 -24.43 2.58
N GLU A 169 -6.21 -25.41 3.40
CA GLU A 169 -5.72 -25.55 4.76
C GLU A 169 -5.02 -26.90 4.91
N GLU A 170 -3.90 -26.90 5.61
CA GLU A 170 -3.14 -28.09 5.98
C GLU A 170 -3.10 -28.16 7.51
N GLU A 171 -3.70 -29.21 8.07
CA GLU A 171 -3.65 -29.50 9.50
C GLU A 171 -2.47 -30.43 9.78
N LEU A 172 -1.59 -30.03 10.69
CA LEU A 172 -0.52 -30.87 11.21
C LEU A 172 -1.15 -32.02 12.00
N GLU A 173 -0.97 -33.24 11.52
CA GLU A 173 -1.26 -34.43 12.32
C GLU A 173 -0.38 -34.39 13.58
N GLU A 174 -0.99 -34.39 14.77
CA GLU A 174 -0.23 -34.59 15.99
C GLU A 174 0.51 -35.93 15.88
N PRO A 175 1.82 -35.98 16.19
CA PRO A 175 2.52 -37.26 16.18
C PRO A 175 1.78 -38.19 17.14
N GLU A 176 1.34 -39.36 16.65
CA GLU A 176 0.72 -40.36 17.50
C GLU A 176 1.60 -40.51 18.73
N ALA A 177 1.04 -40.22 19.90
CA ALA A 177 1.73 -40.36 21.16
C ALA A 177 2.13 -41.84 21.30
N GLY A 178 3.35 -42.16 20.88
CA GLY A 178 3.93 -43.49 21.03
C GLY A 178 3.92 -43.84 22.51
N PHE A 179 3.08 -44.81 22.85
CA PHE A 179 2.88 -45.36 24.20
C PHE A 179 4.18 -45.80 24.88
#